data_AF-A0A381NFR2-F1
#
_entry.id   AF-A0A381NFR2-F1
#
_cell.length_a   1.000
_cell.length_b   1.000
_cell.length_c   1.000
_cell.angle_alpha   90.00
_cell.angle_beta   90.00
_cell.angle_gamma   90.00
#
_symmetry.space_group_name_H-M   'P 1'
#
loop_
_entity.id
_entity.type
_entity.pdbx_description
1 polymer ?
#
loop_
_entity_poly.entity_id
_entity_poly.type
_entity_poly.pdbx_seq_one_letter_code
_entity_poly.pdbx_strand_id
1 'polypeptide(L)' 'MYIKKGKTQKIYMKSSKAPKPVGAYPHSRRVGNLLFLSGVGPRKQGSNVIPGVVVDGQGNIVAHDIEEQCHSV' A
#
# COMPACT_ATOMS: atom_id res chain seq x y z
N MET A 1 39.47 -18.22 1.88
CA MET A 1 38.13 -18.53 2.44
C MET A 1 37.11 -17.68 1.69
N TYR A 2 36.43 -18.26 0.70
CA TYR A 2 35.58 -17.52 -0.23
C TYR A 2 34.19 -17.28 0.38
N ILE A 3 33.86 -16.03 0.68
CA ILE A 3 32.50 -15.62 1.05
C ILE A 3 31.66 -15.62 -0.23
N LYS A 4 30.78 -16.60 -0.38
CA LYS A 4 29.76 -16.61 -1.46
C LYS A 4 28.90 -15.36 -1.32
N LYS A 5 29.00 -14.43 -2.26
CA LYS A 5 28.00 -13.35 -2.44
C LYS A 5 26.67 -13.97 -2.88
N GLY A 6 25.87 -14.40 -1.91
CA GLY A 6 24.46 -14.73 -2.13
C GLY A 6 23.72 -13.48 -2.60
N LYS A 7 22.87 -13.63 -3.63
CA LYS A 7 22.06 -12.56 -4.21
C LYS A 7 21.42 -11.71 -3.10
N THR A 8 21.77 -10.43 -3.03
CA THR A 8 21.17 -9.49 -2.08
C THR A 8 19.69 -9.33 -2.40
N GLN A 9 18.82 -10.09 -1.72
CA GLN A 9 17.37 -9.93 -1.83
C GLN A 9 17.03 -8.51 -1.42
N LYS A 10 16.36 -7.76 -2.30
CA LYS A 10 15.99 -6.37 -2.06
C LYS A 10 15.14 -6.29 -0.79
N ILE A 11 15.66 -5.69 0.27
CA ILE A 11 15.01 -5.67 1.59
C ILE A 11 13.78 -4.76 1.64
N TYR A 12 13.66 -3.81 0.70
CA TYR A 12 12.54 -2.86 0.60
C TYR A 12 11.92 -2.94 -0.80
N MET A 13 10.62 -3.22 -0.87
CA MET A 13 9.91 -3.33 -2.13
C MET A 13 8.96 -2.16 -2.36
N LYS A 14 8.86 -1.76 -3.63
CA LYS A 14 7.79 -0.89 -4.13
C LYS A 14 6.92 -1.72 -5.07
N SER A 15 5.61 -1.66 -4.89
CA SER A 15 4.63 -2.29 -5.77
C SER A 15 4.21 -1.31 -6.86
N SER A 16 4.20 -1.76 -8.11
CA SER A 16 3.64 -1.05 -9.25
C SER A 16 2.14 -1.22 -9.38
N LYS A 17 1.49 -1.95 -8.45
CA LYS A 17 0.03 -2.16 -8.38
C LYS A 17 -0.62 -1.46 -7.18
N ALA A 18 0.19 -1.02 -6.20
CA ALA A 18 -0.31 -0.38 -4.99
C ALA A 18 -0.25 1.15 -5.13
N PRO A 19 -1.11 1.88 -4.41
CA PRO A 19 -1.03 3.33 -4.28
C PRO A 19 0.35 3.78 -3.78
N LYS A 20 0.78 4.98 -4.17
CA LYS A 20 2.02 5.55 -3.63
C LYS A 20 1.91 5.63 -2.09
N PRO A 21 2.97 5.27 -1.34
CA PRO A 21 3.04 5.50 0.10
C PRO A 21 2.76 6.97 0.43
N VAL A 22 2.11 7.25 1.55
CA VAL A 22 1.83 8.63 1.96
C VAL A 22 3.04 9.32 2.63
N GLY A 23 4.15 8.59 2.79
CA GLY A 23 5.39 9.08 3.38
C GLY A 23 6.60 8.29 2.90
N ALA A 24 7.76 8.54 3.49
CA ALA A 24 9.04 7.94 3.12
C ALA A 24 9.21 6.50 3.64
N TYR A 25 8.24 5.62 3.37
CA TYR A 25 8.26 4.21 3.76
C TYR A 25 7.99 3.29 2.55
N PRO A 26 8.52 2.05 2.53
CA PRO A 26 8.31 1.11 1.43
C PRO A 26 6.92 0.47 1.49
N HIS A 27 6.50 -0.20 0.43
CA HIS A 27 5.27 -1.02 0.48
C HIS A 27 5.45 -2.27 1.32
N SER A 28 6.64 -2.87 1.27
CA SER A 28 6.98 -4.00 2.13
C SER A 28 8.48 -4.06 2.44
N ARG A 29 8.80 -4.74 3.54
CA ARG A 29 10.15 -5.00 4.00
C ARG A 29 10.35 -6.49 4.27
N ARG A 30 11.40 -7.10 3.74
CA ARG A 30 11.74 -8.50 4.04
C ARG A 30 12.84 -8.59 5.09
N VAL A 31 12.64 -9.43 6.10
CA VAL A 31 13.64 -9.74 7.15
C VAL A 31 13.71 -11.25 7.31
N GLY A 32 14.81 -11.86 6.86
CA GLY A 32 14.95 -13.32 6.79
C GLY A 32 13.84 -13.94 5.94
N ASN A 33 13.00 -14.75 6.58
CA ASN A 33 11.88 -15.44 5.95
C ASN A 33 10.54 -14.71 6.05
N LEU A 34 10.49 -13.59 6.79
CA LEU A 34 9.28 -12.81 6.98
C LEU A 34 9.18 -11.63 6.01
N LEU A 35 7.96 -11.33 5.57
CA LEU A 35 7.63 -10.15 4.78
C LEU A 35 6.66 -9.28 5.59
N PHE A 36 7.10 -8.08 5.93
CA PHE A 36 6.30 -7.08 6.61
C PHE A 36 5.66 -6.17 5.56
N LEU A 37 4.34 -6.03 5.60
CA LEU A 37 3.60 -5.13 4.73
C LEU A 37 3.31 -3.84 5.50
N SER A 38 3.51 -2.69 4.85
CA SER A 38 2.99 -1.43 5.37
C SER A 38 1.47 -1.45 5.31
N GLY A 39 0.82 -0.61 6.13
CA GLY A 39 -0.64 -0.47 6.10
C GLY A 39 -1.14 -0.14 4.68
N VAL A 40 -2.08 -0.95 4.19
CA VAL A 40 -2.74 -0.77 2.89
C VAL A 40 -4.17 -0.34 3.16
N GLY A 41 -4.59 0.72 2.49
CA GLY A 41 -5.96 1.23 2.57
C GLY A 41 -6.60 1.26 1.19
N PRO A 42 -7.88 1.64 1.11
CA PRO A 42 -8.74 1.45 -0.07
C PRO A 42 -8.36 2.31 -1.30
N ARG A 43 -7.34 3.16 -1.20
CA ARG A 43 -6.92 4.03 -2.30
C ARG A 43 -6.61 3.20 -3.55
N LYS A 44 -7.00 3.69 -4.71
CA LYS A 44 -6.60 3.09 -6.00
C LYS A 44 -5.30 3.71 -6.51
N GLN A 45 -4.46 2.89 -7.14
CA GLN A 45 -3.25 3.41 -7.76
C GLN A 45 -3.61 4.35 -8.91
N GLY A 46 -2.94 5.51 -8.96
CA GLY A 46 -3.13 6.48 -10.05
C GLY A 46 -4.45 7.26 -9.99
N SER A 47 -5.23 7.09 -8.92
CA SER A 47 -6.50 7.79 -8.72
C SER A 47 -6.54 8.43 -7.33
N ASN A 48 -7.26 9.54 -7.23
CA ASN A 48 -7.61 10.17 -5.96
C ASN A 48 -8.95 9.64 -5.41
N VAL A 49 -9.61 8.73 -6.12
CA VAL A 49 -10.85 8.08 -5.69
C VAL A 49 -10.54 7.08 -4.58
N ILE A 50 -11.31 7.18 -3.51
CA ILE A 50 -11.32 6.24 -2.41
C ILE A 50 -12.68 5.51 -2.49
N PRO A 51 -12.70 4.21 -2.86
CA PRO A 51 -13.90 3.37 -2.81
C PRO A 51 -14.59 3.47 -1.45
N GLY A 52 -15.92 3.46 -1.44
CA GLY A 52 -16.71 3.60 -0.22
C GLY A 52 -16.56 4.94 0.50
N VAL A 53 -16.10 6.00 -0.17
CA VAL A 53 -16.21 7.39 0.34
C VAL A 53 -17.29 8.11 -0.45
N VAL A 54 -18.31 8.59 0.26
CA VAL A 54 -19.39 9.40 -0.33
C VAL A 54 -19.09 10.87 -0.06
N VAL A 55 -19.07 11.67 -1.12
CA VAL A 55 -18.88 13.12 -1.04
C VAL A 55 -20.14 13.86 -1.49
N ASP A 56 -20.39 15.02 -0.90
CA ASP A 56 -21.44 15.93 -1.37
C ASP A 56 -21.00 16.72 -2.62
N GLY A 57 -21.86 17.60 -3.12
CA GLY A 57 -21.58 18.45 -4.28
C GLY A 57 -20.47 19.50 -4.05
N GLN A 58 -20.05 19.71 -2.81
CA GLN A 58 -18.96 20.61 -2.42
C GLN A 58 -17.65 19.84 -2.17
N GLY A 59 -17.67 18.51 -2.25
CA GLY A 59 -16.52 17.65 -2.03
C GLY A 59 -16.27 17.30 -0.55
N ASN A 60 -17.20 17.62 0.35
CA ASN A 60 -17.10 17.21 1.75
C ASN A 60 -17.50 15.74 1.89
N ILE A 61 -16.80 15.01 2.75
CA ILE A 61 -17.15 13.63 3.06
C ILE A 61 -18.42 13.63 3.91
N VAL A 62 -19.44 12.89 3.45
CA VAL A 62 -20.73 12.78 4.13
C VAL A 62 -21.01 11.37 4.66
N ALA A 63 -20.38 10.34 4.09
CA ALA A 63 -20.52 8.98 4.57
C ALA A 63 -19.36 8.07 4.13
N HIS A 64 -19.26 6.91 4.78
CA HIS A 64 -18.36 5.83 4.41
C HIS A 64 -19.11 4.51 4.27
N ASP A 65 -18.88 3.81 3.17
CA ASP A 65 -19.16 2.39 3.04
C ASP A 65 -17.91 1.61 3.46
N ILE A 66 -17.92 1.08 4.67
CA ILE A 66 -16.79 0.36 5.24
C ILE A 66 -16.61 -1.02 4.58
N GLU A 67 -17.70 -1.66 4.17
CA GLU A 67 -17.64 -2.95 3.50
C GLU A 67 -16.95 -2.82 2.13
N GLU A 68 -17.32 -1.81 1.34
CA GLU A 68 -16.66 -1.51 0.07
C GLU A 68 -15.18 -1.18 0.27
N GLN A 69 -14.83 -0.41 1.30
CA GLN A 69 -13.44 -0.11 1.62
C GLN A 69 -12.65 -1.38 1.93
N CYS A 70 -13.17 -2.26 2.78
CA CYS A 70 -12.52 -3.51 3.15
C CYS A 70 -12.30 -4.43 1.95
N HIS A 71 -13.27 -4.54 1.03
CA HIS A 71 -13.12 -5.37 -0.18
C HIS A 71 -12.17 -4.80 -1.23
N SER A 72 -11.79 -3.53 -1.11
CA SER A 72 -10.92 -2.84 -2.10
C SER A 72 -9.42 -2.87 -1.77
N VAL A 73 -9.02 -3.46 -0.64
CA VAL A 73 -7.62 -3.54 -0.14
C VAL A 73 -6.82 -4.67 -0.78
#